data_AF-A0A3B9FS47-F1
#
_entry.id   AF-A0A3B9FS47-F1
#
_cell.length_a   1.000
_cell.length_b   1.000
_cell.length_c   1.000
_cell.angle_alpha   90.00
_cell.angle_beta   90.00
_cell.angle_gamma   90.00
#
_symmetry.space_group_name_H-M   'P 1'
#
loop_
_entity.id
_entity.type
_entity.pdbx_description
1 polymer ?
#
loop_
_entity_poly.entity_id
_entity_poly.type
_entity_poly.pdbx_seq_one_letter_code
_entity_poly.pdbx_strand_id
1 'polypeptide(L)'
;MEYLHHLQKDKQLRPALKTGGPFALKSKGDPYLYLMYSIMSQQLSTKVAEVLKNRFHTLAGHYRPTAEEVLAMPVESLRGIGFSYAKAGYVHAVATFSLEEDLSRRRLNRMDDEEVIAQSAQPFANTAENLQPKQIF
;
A
#
# COMPACT_ATOMS: atom_id res chain seq x y z
N MET A 1 -26.93 0.55 -10.68
CA MET A 1 -25.97 1.24 -9.78
C MET A 1 -26.63 1.38 -8.42
N GLU A 2 -26.64 0.30 -7.65
CA GLU A 2 -27.40 0.18 -6.40
C GLU A 2 -27.05 1.28 -5.37
N TYR A 3 -25.78 1.67 -5.32
CA TYR A 3 -25.29 2.70 -4.39
C TYR A 3 -25.87 4.11 -4.68
N LEU A 4 -26.14 4.48 -5.95
CA LEU A 4 -26.70 5.80 -6.27
C LEU A 4 -28.12 5.94 -5.71
N HIS A 5 -28.94 4.89 -5.84
CA HIS A 5 -30.29 4.90 -5.30
C HIS A 5 -30.29 4.98 -3.76
N HIS A 6 -29.34 4.31 -3.12
CA HIS A 6 -29.16 4.37 -1.67
C HIS A 6 -28.73 5.77 -1.22
N LEU A 7 -27.64 6.32 -1.78
CA LEU A 7 -27.06 7.60 -1.34
C LEU A 7 -27.92 8.83 -1.70
N GLN A 8 -28.78 8.76 -2.72
CA GLN A 8 -29.70 9.85 -3.07
C GLN A 8 -30.77 10.13 -2.01
N LYS A 9 -31.01 9.19 -1.08
CA LYS A 9 -31.92 9.37 0.05
C LYS A 9 -31.35 10.34 1.10
N ASP A 10 -30.03 10.48 1.15
CA ASP A 10 -29.34 11.41 2.04
C ASP A 10 -29.39 12.85 1.46
N LYS A 11 -29.95 13.78 2.23
CA LYS A 11 -30.13 15.19 1.82
C LYS A 11 -28.80 15.93 1.63
N GLN A 12 -27.74 15.54 2.34
CA GLN A 12 -26.42 16.13 2.26
C GLN A 12 -25.61 15.58 1.08
N LEU A 13 -25.75 14.28 0.78
CA LEU A 13 -25.03 13.65 -0.34
C LEU A 13 -25.70 13.87 -1.70
N ARG A 14 -27.03 14.03 -1.73
CA ARG A 14 -27.79 14.21 -2.99
C ARG A 14 -27.27 15.34 -3.90
N PRO A 15 -26.88 16.54 -3.41
CA PRO A 15 -26.29 17.57 -4.26
C PRO A 15 -24.97 17.14 -4.92
N ALA A 16 -24.09 16.46 -4.18
CA ALA A 16 -22.80 15.99 -4.70
C ALA A 16 -22.96 14.91 -5.79
N LEU A 17 -23.99 14.06 -5.67
CA LEU A 17 -24.29 13.04 -6.68
C LEU A 17 -24.79 13.63 -8.01
N LYS A 18 -25.45 14.80 -7.97
CA LYS A 18 -25.93 15.47 -9.19
C LYS A 18 -24.78 16.03 -10.04
N THR A 19 -23.69 16.46 -9.39
CA THR A 19 -22.52 17.05 -10.07
C THR A 19 -21.48 15.99 -10.47
N GLY A 20 -21.33 14.93 -9.67
CA GLY A 20 -20.27 13.92 -9.86
C GLY A 20 -20.60 12.77 -10.82
N GLY A 21 -21.87 12.54 -11.15
CA GLY A 21 -22.29 11.44 -12.03
C GLY A 21 -21.96 10.03 -11.48
N PRO A 22 -22.17 8.98 -12.29
CA PRO A 22 -21.85 7.60 -11.91
C PRO A 22 -20.33 7.39 -11.76
N PHE A 23 -19.93 6.71 -10.69
CA PHE A 23 -18.56 6.33 -10.37
C PHE A 23 -18.47 4.81 -10.26
N ALA A 24 -17.50 4.22 -10.95
CA ALA A 24 -17.23 2.79 -10.89
C ALA A 24 -15.92 2.54 -10.14
N LEU A 25 -15.97 1.65 -9.15
CA LEU A 25 -14.77 1.19 -8.47
C LEU A 25 -13.91 0.39 -9.46
N LYS A 26 -12.63 0.77 -9.54
CA LYS A 26 -11.63 0.01 -10.29
C LYS A 26 -11.01 -1.01 -9.36
N SER A 27 -11.10 -2.29 -9.72
CA SER A 27 -10.36 -3.33 -9.02
C SER A 27 -8.87 -3.00 -9.07
N LYS A 28 -8.24 -2.95 -7.90
CA LYS A 28 -6.80 -2.78 -7.78
C LYS A 28 -6.09 -4.11 -8.07
N GLY A 29 -4.78 -4.12 -8.24
CA GLY A 29 -4.04 -5.34 -8.58
C GLY A 29 -3.96 -6.34 -7.41
N ASP A 30 -2.83 -7.02 -7.37
CA ASP A 30 -2.38 -7.82 -6.23
C ASP A 30 -2.34 -6.97 -4.93
N PRO A 31 -3.02 -7.40 -3.85
CA PRO A 31 -3.03 -6.67 -2.57
C PRO A 31 -1.64 -6.43 -1.99
N TYR A 32 -0.71 -7.38 -2.13
CA TYR A 32 0.67 -7.24 -1.63
C TYR A 32 1.37 -6.05 -2.31
N LEU A 33 1.40 -6.06 -3.64
CA LEU A 33 1.99 -4.97 -4.42
C LEU A 33 1.27 -3.64 -4.18
N TYR A 34 -0.06 -3.68 -4.03
CA TYR A 34 -0.84 -2.49 -3.77
C TYR A 34 -0.53 -1.85 -2.42
N LEU A 35 -0.43 -2.65 -1.35
CA LEU A 35 -0.06 -2.18 -0.02
C LEU A 35 1.37 -1.60 -0.03
N MET A 36 2.30 -2.31 -0.65
CA MET A 36 3.69 -1.87 -0.79
C MET A 36 3.78 -0.52 -1.52
N TYR A 37 3.11 -0.36 -2.68
CA TYR A 37 3.12 0.91 -3.41
C TYR A 37 2.38 2.03 -2.68
N SER A 38 1.32 1.71 -1.93
CA SER A 38 0.63 2.68 -1.09
C SER A 38 1.62 3.31 -0.11
N ILE A 39 2.40 2.50 0.60
CA ILE A 39 3.40 2.95 1.58
C ILE A 39 4.53 3.74 0.91
N MET A 40 5.07 3.25 -0.20
CA MET A 40 6.11 3.96 -0.96
C MET A 40 5.67 5.38 -1.33
N SER A 41 4.38 5.57 -1.65
CA SER A 41 3.81 6.85 -2.11
C SER A 41 3.44 7.84 -0.99
N GLN A 42 3.42 7.42 0.27
CA GLN A 42 2.93 8.25 1.38
C GLN A 42 3.73 9.56 1.53
N GLN A 43 3.06 10.67 1.84
CA GLN A 43 3.67 12.01 2.00
C GLN A 43 4.46 12.52 0.77
N LEU A 44 4.17 12.00 -0.43
CA LEU A 44 4.76 12.45 -1.69
C LEU A 44 3.69 12.99 -2.63
N SER A 45 4.10 13.87 -3.55
CA SER A 45 3.26 14.19 -4.71
C SER A 45 3.14 12.98 -5.63
N THR A 46 2.07 12.91 -6.41
CA THR A 46 1.84 11.82 -7.38
C THR A 46 3.01 11.66 -8.35
N LYS A 47 3.59 12.78 -8.81
CA LYS A 47 4.75 12.79 -9.71
C LYS A 47 6.00 12.18 -9.05
N VAL A 48 6.28 12.52 -7.79
CA VAL A 48 7.45 11.97 -7.08
C VAL A 48 7.25 10.49 -6.75
N ALA A 49 6.04 10.10 -6.33
CA ALA A 49 5.70 8.71 -6.09
C ALA A 49 5.89 7.84 -7.36
N GLU A 50 5.47 8.34 -8.53
CA GLU A 50 5.67 7.66 -9.81
C GLU A 50 7.16 7.51 -10.16
N VAL A 51 7.96 8.56 -9.97
CA VAL A 51 9.41 8.51 -10.20
C VAL A 51 10.07 7.45 -9.31
N LEU A 52 9.76 7.43 -8.02
CA LEU A 52 10.35 6.46 -7.09
C LEU A 52 9.89 5.03 -7.40
N LYS A 53 8.62 4.84 -7.74
CA LYS A 53 8.09 3.54 -8.18
C LYS A 53 8.82 3.03 -9.41
N ASN A 54 9.06 3.87 -10.41
CA ASN A 54 9.80 3.49 -11.62
C ASN A 54 11.25 3.11 -11.30
N ARG A 55 11.93 3.86 -10.42
CA ARG A 55 13.29 3.50 -9.97
C ARG A 55 13.33 2.18 -9.21
N PHE A 56 12.32 1.93 -8.38
CA PHE A 56 12.17 0.64 -7.69
C PHE A 56 11.98 -0.50 -8.69
N HIS A 57 11.17 -0.33 -9.73
CA HIS A 57 11.04 -1.32 -10.80
C HIS A 57 12.35 -1.53 -11.57
N THR A 58 13.10 -0.47 -11.84
CA THR A 58 14.43 -0.59 -12.46
C THR A 58 15.39 -1.37 -11.55
N LEU A 59 15.37 -1.11 -10.24
CA LEU A 59 16.19 -1.84 -9.26
C LEU A 59 15.80 -3.32 -9.19
N ALA A 60 14.50 -3.62 -9.22
CA ALA A 60 13.97 -4.97 -9.25
C ALA A 60 14.20 -5.70 -10.59
N GLY A 61 14.34 -4.96 -11.68
CA GLY A 61 14.40 -5.49 -13.04
C GLY A 61 13.03 -5.77 -13.68
N HIS A 62 11.92 -5.65 -12.94
CA HIS A 62 10.56 -5.87 -13.45
C HIS A 62 9.47 -5.18 -12.62
N TYR A 63 8.23 -5.25 -13.11
CA TYR A 63 7.08 -4.54 -12.54
C TYR A 63 6.40 -5.23 -11.35
N ARG A 64 6.81 -6.46 -11.03
CA ARG A 64 6.14 -7.31 -10.03
C ARG A 64 7.18 -8.11 -9.23
N PRO A 65 8.03 -7.46 -8.43
CA PRO A 65 8.93 -8.16 -7.54
C PRO A 65 8.13 -8.99 -6.54
N THR A 66 8.60 -10.21 -6.30
CA THR A 66 8.17 -11.11 -5.23
C THR A 66 8.67 -10.61 -3.89
N ALA A 67 8.09 -11.10 -2.81
CA ALA A 67 8.51 -10.72 -1.47
C ALA A 67 9.97 -11.10 -1.18
N GLU A 68 10.40 -12.27 -1.65
CA GLU A 68 11.76 -12.75 -1.54
C GLU A 68 12.75 -11.85 -2.30
N GLU A 69 12.39 -11.42 -3.52
CA GLU A 69 13.20 -10.48 -4.29
C GLU A 69 13.32 -9.13 -3.59
N VAL A 70 12.24 -8.63 -2.98
CA VAL A 70 12.27 -7.38 -2.21
C VAL A 70 13.16 -7.51 -0.98
N LEU A 71 13.05 -8.61 -0.23
CA LEU A 71 13.87 -8.85 0.96
C LEU A 71 15.35 -9.06 0.64
N ALA A 72 15.66 -9.52 -0.57
CA ALA A 72 17.03 -9.62 -1.05
C ALA A 72 17.66 -8.26 -1.41
N MET A 73 16.87 -7.19 -1.55
CA MET A 73 17.40 -5.84 -1.80
C MET A 73 17.93 -5.24 -0.48
N PRO A 74 19.19 -4.80 -0.42
CA PRO A 74 19.68 -4.09 0.75
C PRO A 74 18.90 -2.79 1.00
N VAL A 75 18.70 -2.43 2.27
CA VAL A 75 18.04 -1.17 2.67
C VAL A 75 18.78 0.03 2.05
N GLU A 76 20.10 -0.04 1.94
CA GLU A 76 20.94 0.98 1.32
C GLU A 76 20.62 1.17 -0.17
N SER A 77 20.32 0.09 -0.89
CA SER A 77 19.91 0.14 -2.31
C SER A 77 18.54 0.81 -2.46
N LEU A 78 17.60 0.48 -1.57
CA LEU A 78 16.29 1.13 -1.50
C LEU A 78 16.39 2.62 -1.17
N ARG A 79 17.34 3.01 -0.32
CA ARG A 79 17.64 4.43 -0.06
C ARG A 79 18.30 5.11 -1.24
N GLY A 80 19.18 4.41 -1.96
CA GLY A 80 19.86 4.92 -3.14
C GLY A 80 18.90 5.38 -4.25
N ILE A 81 17.72 4.79 -4.35
CA ILE A 81 16.69 5.23 -5.31
C ILE A 81 15.85 6.42 -4.83
N GLY A 82 15.94 6.79 -3.53
CA GLY A 82 15.29 7.95 -2.94
C GLY A 82 14.26 7.65 -1.85
N PHE A 83 14.20 6.42 -1.30
CA PHE A 83 13.38 6.15 -0.12
C PHE A 83 14.02 6.69 1.17
N SER A 84 13.17 7.10 2.12
CA SER A 84 13.60 7.33 3.49
C SER A 84 13.95 6.00 4.17
N TYR A 85 14.66 6.05 5.30
CA TYR A 85 14.93 4.86 6.11
C TYR A 85 13.64 4.15 6.52
N ALA A 86 12.67 4.91 7.05
CA ALA A 86 11.38 4.38 7.45
C ALA A 86 10.67 3.64 6.31
N LYS A 87 10.63 4.22 5.10
CA LYS A 87 9.99 3.58 3.94
C LYS A 87 10.71 2.32 3.48
N ALA A 88 12.04 2.32 3.47
CA ALA A 88 12.80 1.12 3.15
C ALA A 88 12.50 -0.01 4.16
N GLY A 89 12.44 0.32 5.45
CA GLY A 89 12.04 -0.61 6.50
C GLY A 89 10.61 -1.13 6.32
N TYR A 90 9.64 -0.25 6.04
CA TYR A 90 8.25 -0.66 5.84
C TYR A 90 8.04 -1.50 4.57
N VAL A 91 8.81 -1.26 3.51
CA VAL A 91 8.79 -2.09 2.31
C VAL A 91 9.24 -3.52 2.63
N HIS A 92 10.31 -3.67 3.42
CA HIS A 92 10.73 -4.99 3.92
C HIS A 92 9.68 -5.59 4.86
N ALA A 93 9.10 -4.82 5.77
CA ALA A 93 8.08 -5.30 6.68
C ALA A 93 6.86 -5.86 5.94
N VAL A 94 6.41 -5.19 4.86
CA VAL A 94 5.33 -5.70 4.00
C VAL A 94 5.74 -6.97 3.26
N ALA A 95 6.98 -7.05 2.77
CA ALA A 95 7.48 -8.24 2.10
C ALA A 95 7.54 -9.44 3.07
N THR A 96 8.13 -9.27 4.25
CA THR A 96 8.12 -10.30 5.31
C THR A 96 6.69 -10.74 5.65
N PHE A 97 5.80 -9.78 5.91
CA PHE A 97 4.42 -10.07 6.23
C PHE A 97 3.69 -10.84 5.13
N SER A 98 3.96 -10.56 3.85
CA SER A 98 3.37 -11.31 2.75
C SER A 98 3.88 -12.75 2.60
N LEU A 99 5.02 -13.08 3.22
CA LEU A 99 5.53 -14.45 3.33
C LEU A 99 4.94 -15.18 4.54
N GLU A 100 4.67 -14.46 5.62
CA GLU A 100 4.10 -15.00 6.86
C GLU A 100 2.58 -15.18 6.77
N GLU A 101 1.90 -14.29 6.05
CA GLU A 101 0.44 -14.20 5.99
C GLU A 101 -0.10 -14.23 4.55
N ASP A 102 -1.23 -14.91 4.34
CA ASP A 102 -1.88 -14.99 3.03
C ASP A 102 -2.63 -13.69 2.69
N LEU A 103 -1.97 -12.80 1.94
CA LEU A 103 -2.54 -11.56 1.43
C LEU A 103 -3.34 -11.72 0.13
N SER A 104 -3.67 -12.95 -0.27
CA SER A 104 -4.47 -13.16 -1.46
C SER A 104 -5.87 -12.55 -1.30
N ARG A 105 -6.41 -12.02 -2.40
CA ARG A 105 -7.80 -11.55 -2.45
C ARG A 105 -8.80 -12.60 -1.95
N ARG A 106 -8.52 -13.89 -2.17
CA ARG A 106 -9.36 -14.99 -1.70
C ARG A 106 -9.44 -15.02 -0.17
N ARG A 107 -8.31 -14.80 0.51
CA ARG A 107 -8.27 -14.75 1.98
C ARG A 107 -8.93 -13.49 2.49
N LEU A 108 -8.54 -12.32 1.95
CA LEU A 108 -9.08 -11.03 2.39
C LEU A 108 -10.60 -10.93 2.21
N ASN A 109 -11.17 -11.48 1.12
CA ASN A 109 -12.62 -11.48 0.91
C ASN A 109 -13.43 -12.34 1.90
N ARG A 110 -12.77 -13.16 2.72
CA ARG A 110 -13.40 -13.99 3.75
C ARG A 110 -13.30 -13.37 5.14
N MET A 111 -12.60 -12.25 5.25
CA MET A 111 -12.42 -11.52 6.49
C MET A 111 -13.37 -10.34 6.52
N ASP A 112 -13.77 -9.93 7.73
CA ASP A 112 -14.44 -8.64 7.91
C ASP A 112 -13.43 -7.48 7.93
N ASP A 113 -13.95 -6.24 7.90
CA ASP A 113 -13.12 -5.03 7.83
C ASP A 113 -12.18 -4.92 9.05
N GLU A 114 -12.64 -5.29 10.25
CA GLU A 114 -11.84 -5.19 11.48
C GLU A 114 -10.71 -6.22 11.48
N GLU A 115 -10.97 -7.44 11.02
CA GLU A 115 -9.95 -8.47 10.85
C GLU A 115 -8.89 -8.05 9.84
N VAL A 116 -9.28 -7.45 8.71
CA VAL A 116 -8.33 -6.96 7.69
C VAL A 116 -7.48 -5.82 8.24
N ILE A 117 -8.08 -4.88 8.97
CA ILE A 117 -7.36 -3.77 9.61
C ILE A 117 -6.36 -4.30 10.64
N ALA A 118 -6.80 -5.19 11.54
CA ALA A 118 -5.95 -5.76 12.58
C ALA A 118 -4.77 -6.56 12.01
N GLN A 119 -5.01 -7.39 10.98
CA GLN A 119 -3.97 -8.20 10.36
C GLN A 119 -2.96 -7.32 9.60
N SER A 120 -3.44 -6.36 8.78
CA SER A 120 -2.57 -5.51 7.98
C SER A 120 -1.71 -4.53 8.78
N ALA A 121 -2.07 -4.24 10.04
CA ALA A 121 -1.30 -3.40 10.94
C ALA A 121 -0.12 -4.12 11.62
N GLN A 122 -0.17 -5.45 11.75
CA GLN A 122 0.84 -6.28 12.42
C GLN A 122 2.30 -5.98 12.00
N PRO A 123 2.66 -5.91 10.70
CA PRO A 123 4.04 -5.66 10.29
C PRO A 123 4.63 -4.36 10.82
N PHE A 124 3.79 -3.34 11.03
CA PHE A 124 4.25 -2.01 11.41
C PHE A 124 4.42 -1.85 12.92
N ALA A 125 3.73 -2.64 13.73
CA ALA A 125 3.89 -2.65 15.18
C ALA A 125 5.32 -3.03 15.59
N ASN A 126 5.88 -4.06 14.96
CA ASN A 126 7.23 -4.55 15.25
C ASN A 126 8.35 -3.68 14.64
N THR A 127 8.02 -2.86 13.64
CA THR A 127 9.00 -2.01 12.96
C THR A 127 9.28 -0.73 13.75
N ALA A 128 8.29 -0.18 14.47
CA ALA A 128 8.45 1.01 15.30
C ALA A 128 9.40 0.80 16.48
N GLU A 129 9.48 -0.42 17.03
CA GLU A 129 10.40 -0.76 18.13
C GLU A 129 11.86 -0.90 17.69
N ASN A 130 12.10 -1.21 16.41
CA ASN A 130 13.44 -1.50 15.87
C ASN A 130 14.11 -0.33 15.14
N LEU A 131 13.40 0.80 14.95
CA LEU A 131 13.95 1.99 14.31
C LEU A 131 14.78 2.80 15.32
N GLN A 132 16.10 2.90 15.07
CA GLN A 132 17.00 3.72 15.86
C GLN A 132 16.64 5.22 15.68
N PRO A 133 16.87 6.09 16.68
CA PRO A 133 16.42 7.50 16.65
C PRO A 133 16.87 8.32 15.42
N LYS A 134 17.97 7.92 14.77
CA LYS A 134 18.49 8.56 13.55
C LYS A 134 17.72 8.21 12.26
N GLN A 135 16.73 7.30 12.34
CA GLN A 135 15.95 6.81 11.20
C GLN A 135 14.53 7.41 11.14
N ILE A 136 14.21 8.30 12.09
CA ILE A 136 12.88 8.94 12.26
C ILE A 136 12.77 10.25 11.44
N PHE A 137 13.90 10.83 11.01
CA PHE A 137 13.97 12.07 10.22
C PHE A 137 14.65 11.85 8.87
#